data_AF-A0A812MV79-F1
#
_entry.id   AF-A0A812MV79-F1
#
_cell.length_a   1.000
_cell.length_b   1.000
_cell.length_c   1.000
_cell.angle_alpha   90.00
_cell.angle_beta   90.00
_cell.angle_gamma   90.00
#
_symmetry.space_group_name_H-M   'P 1'
#
loop_
_entity.id
_entity.type
_entity.pdbx_description
1 polymer ?
#
loop_
_entity_poly.entity_id
_entity_poly.type
_entity_poly.pdbx_seq_one_letter_code
_entity_poly.pdbx_strand_id
1 'polypeptide(L)'
;MEAVNLDFAYSERSSACLRLLTISLFAAAQVKNEEELLQIAGHQATFAATNLEGHPDNVAPCIYGGFQLGIHNGKRWWTDRVTMPHGLMCVVFCPDHATETSEARLLLKEEIAIKDAIFNCGRVAVLAGGPE
;
A
#
# COMPACT_ATOMS: atom_id res chain seq x y z
N MET A 1 -25.05 2.80 -7.13
CA MET A 1 -23.73 2.28 -6.73
C MET A 1 -23.25 3.19 -5.63
N GLU A 2 -23.59 2.84 -4.38
CA GLU A 2 -23.19 3.64 -3.22
C GLU A 2 -21.67 3.61 -3.10
N ALA A 3 -21.08 4.79 -2.92
CA ALA A 3 -19.69 4.89 -2.50
C ALA A 3 -19.56 4.13 -1.19
N VAL A 4 -18.73 3.09 -1.16
CA VAL A 4 -18.33 2.45 0.08
C VAL A 4 -17.57 3.51 0.88
N ASN A 5 -18.27 4.17 1.80
CA ASN A 5 -17.63 4.94 2.85
C ASN A 5 -16.84 3.92 3.67
N LEU A 6 -15.53 3.90 3.49
CA LEU A 6 -14.64 3.16 4.38
C LEU A 6 -14.77 3.80 5.75
N ASP A 7 -15.67 3.29 6.59
CA ASP A 7 -15.71 3.66 8.00
C ASP A 7 -14.31 3.39 8.57
N PHE A 8 -13.63 4.49 8.93
CA PHE A 8 -12.24 4.53 9.40
C PHE A 8 -12.01 3.78 10.73
N ALA A 9 -13.01 3.06 11.24
CA ALA A 9 -12.98 2.35 12.50
C ALA A 9 -12.45 0.90 12.40
N TYR A 10 -12.22 0.35 11.20
CA TYR A 10 -12.22 -1.11 11.02
C TYR A 10 -10.89 -1.89 11.13
N SER A 11 -9.73 -1.24 11.24
CA SER A 11 -8.49 -1.90 11.68
C SER A 11 -7.40 -0.86 11.89
N GLU A 12 -6.27 -1.23 12.49
CA GLU A 12 -5.06 -0.40 12.54
C GLU A 12 -4.58 0.14 11.17
N ARG A 13 -5.19 -0.26 10.05
CA ARG A 13 -5.10 0.43 8.74
C ARG A 13 -5.54 1.90 8.79
N SER A 14 -6.35 2.28 9.78
CA SER A 14 -6.70 3.68 10.05
C SER A 14 -5.50 4.50 10.52
N SER A 15 -4.46 3.88 11.09
CA SER A 15 -3.21 4.57 11.43
C SER A 15 -2.44 5.00 10.19
N ALA A 16 -2.32 4.14 9.17
CA ALA A 16 -1.67 4.43 7.90
C ALA A 16 -2.36 5.61 7.20
N CYS A 17 -3.69 5.50 7.00
CA CYS A 17 -4.49 6.53 6.35
C CYS A 17 -4.54 7.86 7.13
N LEU A 18 -4.66 7.86 8.47
CA LEU A 18 -4.60 9.11 9.25
C LEU A 18 -3.20 9.74 9.25
N ARG A 19 -2.14 8.93 9.34
CA ARG A 19 -0.75 9.42 9.27
C ARG A 19 -0.45 9.97 7.88
N LEU A 20 -0.92 9.29 6.83
CA LEU A 20 -0.86 9.74 5.44
C LEU A 20 -1.58 11.07 5.24
N LEU A 21 -2.81 11.21 5.74
CA LEU A 21 -3.56 12.46 5.67
C LEU A 21 -2.78 13.60 6.35
N THR A 22 -2.16 13.33 7.50
CA THR A 22 -1.39 14.33 8.25
C THR A 22 -0.10 14.74 7.52
N ILE A 23 0.64 13.78 6.95
CA ILE A 23 1.89 14.03 6.20
C ILE A 23 1.60 14.74 4.87
N SER A 24 0.56 14.31 4.14
CA SER A 24 0.13 14.94 2.89
C SER A 24 -0.34 16.39 3.11
N LEU A 25 -1.07 16.67 4.20
CA LEU A 25 -1.46 18.03 4.58
C LEU A 25 -0.25 18.91 4.95
N PHE A 26 0.76 18.35 5.62
CA PHE A 26 1.98 19.08 6.00
C PHE A 26 2.86 19.41 4.78
N ALA A 27 2.96 18.48 3.82
CA ALA A 27 3.71 18.68 2.58
C ALA A 27 3.02 19.69 1.64
N ALA A 28 1.68 19.66 1.57
CA ALA A 28 0.90 20.63 0.78
C ALA A 28 1.04 22.08 1.29
N ALA A 29 1.32 22.28 2.59
CA ALA A 29 1.46 23.60 3.18
C ALA A 29 2.78 24.34 2.84
N GLN A 30 3.74 23.72 2.14
CA GLN A 30 5.10 24.24 2.00
C GLN A 30 5.53 24.59 0.56
N VAL A 31 4.68 24.47 -0.46
CA VAL A 31 5.15 24.58 -1.87
C VAL A 31 4.15 25.35 -2.76
N LYS A 32 4.67 26.02 -3.79
CA LYS A 32 3.98 27.06 -4.59
C LYS A 32 3.52 26.62 -6.00
N ASN A 33 3.75 25.37 -6.42
CA ASN A 33 3.42 24.85 -7.76
C ASN A 33 2.81 23.44 -7.67
N GLU A 34 1.56 23.23 -8.13
CA GLU A 34 0.72 22.04 -7.88
C GLU A 34 1.22 20.73 -8.51
N GLU A 35 1.73 20.77 -9.73
CA GLU A 35 2.02 19.54 -10.51
C GLU A 35 3.36 18.90 -10.10
N GLU A 36 4.36 19.75 -9.83
CA GLU A 36 5.67 19.36 -9.29
C GLU A 36 5.58 19.00 -7.80
N LEU A 37 4.66 19.65 -7.07
CA LEU A 37 4.24 19.26 -5.70
C LEU A 37 3.78 17.81 -5.67
N LEU A 38 2.88 17.43 -6.57
CA LEU A 38 2.25 16.11 -6.52
C LEU A 38 3.28 14.98 -6.67
N GLN A 39 4.27 15.16 -7.55
CA GLN A 39 5.32 14.16 -7.75
C GLN A 39 6.37 14.17 -6.63
N ILE A 40 6.91 15.34 -6.28
CA ILE A 40 7.99 15.43 -5.28
C ILE A 40 7.43 15.13 -3.88
N ALA A 41 6.29 15.71 -3.52
CA ALA A 41 5.61 15.39 -2.27
C ALA A 41 5.11 13.95 -2.27
N GLY A 42 4.64 13.41 -3.40
CA GLY A 42 4.24 12.00 -3.50
C GLY A 42 5.39 11.04 -3.15
N HIS A 43 6.57 11.22 -3.75
CA HIS A 43 7.74 10.37 -3.49
C HIS A 43 8.32 10.56 -2.08
N GLN A 44 8.40 11.80 -1.58
CA GLN A 44 8.88 12.05 -0.22
C GLN A 44 7.89 11.61 0.86
N ALA A 45 6.59 11.84 0.66
CA ALA A 45 5.54 11.39 1.58
C ALA A 45 5.45 9.87 1.60
N THR A 46 5.54 9.20 0.45
CA THR A 46 5.58 7.74 0.39
C THR A 46 6.79 7.22 1.14
N PHE A 47 7.98 7.77 0.91
CA PHE A 47 9.19 7.35 1.63
C PHE A 47 9.05 7.53 3.15
N ALA A 48 8.62 8.71 3.60
CA ALA A 48 8.46 9.02 5.02
C ALA A 48 7.40 8.13 5.70
N ALA A 49 6.21 8.02 5.09
CA ALA A 49 5.13 7.20 5.61
C ALA A 49 5.50 5.70 5.60
N THR A 50 6.16 5.23 4.54
CA THR A 50 6.62 3.84 4.47
C THR A 50 7.68 3.52 5.53
N ASN A 51 8.57 4.46 5.86
CA ASN A 51 9.52 4.28 6.96
C ASN A 51 8.84 4.18 8.33
N LEU A 52 7.71 4.87 8.52
CA LEU A 52 6.93 4.81 9.76
C LEU A 52 6.11 3.52 9.85
N GLU A 53 5.54 3.08 8.74
CA GLU A 53 4.71 1.87 8.66
C GLU A 53 5.56 0.58 8.61
N GLY A 54 6.77 0.67 8.04
CA GLY A 54 7.67 -0.44 7.80
C GLY A 54 7.41 -1.20 6.48
N HIS A 55 6.38 -0.83 5.71
CA HIS A 55 6.05 -1.46 4.42
C HIS A 55 5.19 -0.54 3.52
N PRO A 56 5.32 -0.65 2.17
CA PRO A 56 4.70 0.28 1.22
C PRO A 56 3.35 -0.18 0.67
N ASP A 57 2.95 -1.42 0.93
CA ASP A 57 1.78 -2.10 0.34
C ASP A 57 0.44 -1.39 0.58
N ASN A 58 0.28 -0.66 1.70
CA ASN A 58 -0.87 0.21 1.96
C ASN A 58 -0.56 1.67 1.62
N VAL A 59 0.65 2.12 1.93
CA VAL A 59 1.07 3.52 1.79
C VAL A 59 1.05 3.98 0.33
N ALA A 60 1.68 3.19 -0.54
CA ALA A 60 1.80 3.51 -1.97
C ALA A 60 0.46 3.59 -2.69
N PRO A 61 -0.47 2.62 -2.59
CA PRO A 61 -1.77 2.74 -3.25
C PRO A 61 -2.66 3.82 -2.63
N CYS A 62 -2.48 4.18 -1.36
CA CYS A 62 -3.20 5.32 -0.77
C CYS A 62 -2.73 6.67 -1.35
N ILE A 63 -1.43 6.84 -1.62
CA ILE A 63 -0.88 8.08 -2.19
C ILE A 63 -1.05 8.12 -3.71
N TYR A 64 -0.69 7.05 -4.40
CA TYR A 64 -0.64 7.03 -5.86
C TYR A 64 -1.89 6.46 -6.52
N GLY A 65 -2.76 5.77 -5.77
CA GLY A 65 -3.89 5.04 -6.32
C GLY A 65 -3.50 3.80 -7.13
N GLY A 66 -4.50 3.01 -7.53
CA GLY A 66 -4.35 1.79 -8.34
C GLY A 66 -3.55 0.67 -7.64
N PHE A 67 -3.01 -0.27 -8.43
CA PHE A 67 -2.23 -1.40 -7.92
C PHE A 67 -0.74 -1.06 -7.91
N GLN A 68 -0.10 -1.21 -6.75
CA GLN A 68 1.29 -0.82 -6.52
C GLN A 68 2.09 -2.02 -6.03
N LEU A 69 3.28 -2.22 -6.59
CA LEU A 69 4.31 -3.12 -6.05
C LEU A 69 5.31 -2.28 -5.29
N GLY A 70 5.75 -2.74 -4.12
CA GLY A 70 6.75 -2.03 -3.34
C GLY A 70 7.79 -2.95 -2.73
N ILE A 71 9.03 -2.49 -2.72
CA ILE A 71 10.18 -3.22 -2.17
C ILE A 71 11.10 -2.29 -1.36
N HIS A 72 11.85 -2.86 -0.42
CA HIS A 72 13.01 -2.21 0.16
C HIS A 72 14.27 -2.74 -0.52
N ASN A 73 15.05 -1.89 -1.18
CA ASN A 73 16.29 -2.31 -1.86
C ASN A 73 17.54 -2.24 -0.95
N GLY A 74 17.35 -2.12 0.37
CA GLY A 74 18.41 -1.94 1.35
C GLY A 74 18.82 -0.49 1.60
N LYS A 75 18.43 0.46 0.74
CA LYS A 75 18.70 1.90 0.91
C LYS A 75 17.43 2.74 0.99
N ARG A 76 16.43 2.40 0.19
CA ARG A 76 15.15 3.11 0.12
C ARG A 76 14.02 2.18 -0.24
N TRP A 77 12.82 2.63 0.11
CA TRP A 77 11.59 2.13 -0.48
C TRP A 77 11.51 2.51 -1.95
N TRP A 78 11.06 1.57 -2.76
CA TRP A 78 10.78 1.73 -4.18
C TRP A 78 9.40 1.19 -4.45
N THR A 79 8.60 1.91 -5.22
CA THR A 79 7.25 1.51 -5.60
C THR A 79 7.04 1.70 -7.09
N ASP A 80 6.30 0.78 -7.71
CA ASP A 80 5.94 0.88 -9.13
C ASP A 80 4.50 0.44 -9.37
N ARG A 81 3.86 1.05 -10.37
CA ARG A 81 2.46 0.79 -10.71
C ARG A 81 2.37 -0.43 -11.61
N VAL A 82 1.44 -1.33 -11.30
CA VAL A 82 1.05 -2.42 -12.20
C VAL A 82 -0.18 -2.01 -12.99
N THR A 83 -0.12 -2.19 -14.32
CA THR A 83 -1.27 -1.98 -15.19
C THR A 83 -2.28 -3.10 -14.96
N MET A 84 -3.51 -2.72 -14.61
CA MET A 84 -4.60 -3.67 -14.38
C MET A 84 -5.63 -3.59 -15.52
N PRO A 85 -6.33 -4.70 -15.83
CA PRO A 85 -7.42 -4.69 -16.80
C PRO A 85 -8.49 -3.67 -16.44
N HIS A 86 -9.03 -2.99 -17.46
CA HIS A 86 -10.20 -2.14 -17.28
C HIS A 86 -11.40 -2.96 -16.80
N GLY A 87 -12.15 -2.41 -15.84
CA GLY A 87 -13.36 -3.05 -15.30
C GLY A 87 -13.11 -4.09 -14.20
N LEU A 88 -11.87 -4.25 -13.72
CA LEU A 88 -11.61 -5.02 -12.52
C LEU A 88 -12.33 -4.38 -11.31
N MET A 89 -13.16 -5.17 -10.62
CA MET A 89 -13.90 -4.74 -9.44
C MET A 89 -13.46 -5.56 -8.22
N CYS A 90 -13.34 -4.89 -7.08
CA CYS A 90 -13.06 -5.53 -5.79
C CYS A 90 -14.33 -5.54 -4.93
N VAL A 91 -14.73 -6.71 -4.44
CA VAL A 91 -15.80 -6.87 -3.46
C VAL A 91 -15.15 -7.23 -2.14
N VAL A 92 -15.30 -6.36 -1.13
CA VAL A 92 -14.67 -6.51 0.18
C VAL A 92 -15.73 -6.91 1.20
N PHE A 93 -15.51 -8.02 1.89
CA PHE A 93 -16.28 -8.37 3.07
C PHE A 93 -15.61 -7.78 4.32
N CYS A 94 -16.33 -6.93 5.05
CA CYS A 94 -15.85 -6.29 6.27
C CYS A 94 -16.68 -6.82 7.46
N PRO A 95 -16.13 -7.75 8.27
CA PRO A 95 -16.84 -8.29 9.43
C PRO A 95 -16.87 -7.28 10.57
N ASP A 96 -17.89 -7.34 11.46
CA ASP A 96 -18.07 -6.39 12.57
C ASP A 96 -17.06 -6.48 13.74
N HIS A 97 -15.99 -7.25 13.57
CA HIS A 97 -14.92 -7.39 14.56
C HIS A 97 -13.57 -7.05 13.94
N ALA A 98 -12.78 -6.24 14.65
CA ALA A 98 -11.42 -5.93 14.27
C ALA A 98 -10.46 -7.04 14.74
N THR A 99 -9.48 -7.37 13.92
CA THR A 99 -8.33 -8.21 14.31
C THR A 99 -7.08 -7.34 14.33
N GLU A 100 -6.25 -7.47 15.35
CA GLU A 100 -4.98 -6.74 15.39
C GLU A 100 -3.99 -7.32 14.36
N THR A 101 -3.40 -6.42 13.57
CA THR A 101 -2.43 -6.81 12.53
C THR A 101 -1.14 -7.37 13.15
N SER A 102 -0.79 -6.90 14.35
CA SER A 102 0.31 -7.38 15.18
C SER A 102 0.13 -8.85 15.55
N GLU A 103 -1.04 -9.24 16.06
CA GLU A 103 -1.38 -10.61 16.43
C GLU A 103 -1.37 -11.56 15.23
N ALA A 104 -1.94 -11.14 14.11
CA ALA A 104 -1.93 -11.95 12.89
C ALA A 104 -0.52 -12.24 12.37
N ARG A 105 0.42 -11.28 12.52
CA ARG A 105 1.82 -11.44 12.12
C ARG A 105 2.58 -12.42 13.02
N LEU A 106 2.22 -12.53 14.30
CA LEU A 106 2.82 -13.51 15.22
C LEU A 106 2.52 -14.96 14.84
N LEU A 107 1.50 -15.20 14.02
CA LEU A 107 1.14 -16.53 13.52
C LEU A 107 1.99 -16.98 12.33
N LEU A 108 2.80 -16.08 11.74
CA LEU A 108 3.64 -16.41 10.59
C LEU A 108 4.88 -17.20 11.03
N LYS A 109 5.24 -18.20 10.23
CA LYS A 109 6.49 -18.95 10.43
C LYS A 109 7.67 -18.09 9.98
N GLU A 110 8.77 -18.15 10.74
CA GLU A 110 10.03 -17.49 10.36
C GLU A 110 10.65 -18.10 9.09
N GLU A 111 10.41 -19.40 8.87
CA GLU A 111 10.91 -20.15 7.72
C GLU A 111 9.78 -20.73 6.88
N ILE A 112 9.97 -20.73 5.55
CA ILE A 112 9.10 -21.36 4.57
C ILE A 112 9.87 -22.37 3.73
N ALA A 113 9.19 -23.41 3.22
CA ALA A 113 9.83 -24.36 2.34
C ALA A 113 10.16 -23.70 0.98
N ILE A 114 11.31 -24.04 0.39
CA ILE A 114 11.73 -23.52 -0.93
C ILE A 114 10.65 -23.72 -1.99
N LYS A 115 9.95 -24.86 -1.97
CA LYS A 115 8.84 -25.14 -2.89
C LYS A 115 7.72 -24.08 -2.84
N ASP A 116 7.42 -23.57 -1.64
CA ASP A 116 6.34 -22.59 -1.43
C ASP A 116 6.82 -21.18 -1.85
N ALA A 117 8.10 -20.88 -1.60
CA ALA A 117 8.72 -19.65 -2.09
C ALA A 117 8.72 -19.58 -3.63
N ILE A 118 9.16 -20.65 -4.31
CA ILE A 118 9.13 -20.76 -5.78
C ILE A 118 7.70 -20.62 -6.30
N PHE A 119 6.75 -21.31 -5.67
CA PHE A 119 5.34 -21.30 -6.04
C PHE A 119 4.71 -19.89 -5.97
N ASN A 120 5.03 -19.11 -4.93
CA ASN A 120 4.51 -17.74 -4.77
C ASN A 120 5.22 -16.74 -5.70
N CYS A 121 6.55 -16.82 -5.82
CA CYS A 121 7.31 -15.93 -6.71
C CYS A 121 6.84 -16.02 -8.17
N GLY A 122 6.57 -17.23 -8.67
CA GLY A 122 6.04 -17.41 -10.02
C GLY A 122 4.69 -16.72 -10.25
N ARG A 123 3.79 -16.76 -9.26
CA ARG A 123 2.47 -16.08 -9.34
C ARG A 123 2.59 -14.57 -9.30
N VAL A 124 3.46 -14.05 -8.43
CA VAL A 124 3.74 -12.61 -8.37
C VAL A 124 4.31 -12.13 -9.71
N ALA A 125 5.21 -12.90 -10.32
CA ALA A 125 5.76 -12.55 -11.63
C ALA A 125 4.69 -12.52 -12.74
N VAL A 126 3.77 -13.50 -12.76
CA VAL A 126 2.63 -13.49 -13.70
C VAL A 126 1.71 -12.30 -13.45
N LEU A 127 1.39 -11.99 -12.19
CA LEU A 127 0.57 -10.84 -11.82
C LEU A 127 1.22 -9.51 -12.26
N ALA A 128 2.52 -9.36 -12.01
CA ALA A 128 3.27 -8.15 -12.33
C ALA A 128 3.52 -7.99 -13.84
N GLY A 129 3.63 -9.10 -14.58
CA GLY A 129 3.79 -9.09 -16.04
C GLY A 129 2.59 -8.51 -16.79
N GLY A 130 1.42 -8.44 -16.14
CA GLY A 130 0.18 -7.96 -16.75
C GLY A 130 -0.42 -8.93 -17.77
N PRO A 131 -1.66 -8.71 -18.22
CA PRO A 131 -2.18 -9.36 -19.41
C PRO A 131 -1.42 -8.87 -20.66
N GLU A 132 -1.22 -9.74 -21.66
CA GLU A 132 -0.79 -9.32 -23.00
C GLU A 132 -1.76 -8.32 -23.64
#